data_AF-A0AAW8AK73-F1
#
_entry.id   AF-A0AAW8AK73-F1
#
_cell.length_a   1.000
_cell.length_b   1.000
_cell.length_c   1.000
_cell.angle_alpha   90.00
_cell.angle_beta   90.00
_cell.angle_gamma   90.00
#
_symmetry.space_group_name_H-M   'P 1'
#
loop_
_entity.id
_entity.type
_entity.pdbx_description
1 polymer ?
#
loop_
_entity_poly.entity_id
_entity_poly.type
_entity_poly.pdbx_seq_one_letter_code
_entity_poly.pdbx_strand_id
1 'polypeptide(L)'
;AEFEYAVPVADARALLAICDGPVVEKVRSLCPYEGMTWEVDEFLGANAGLVLAEIELDAEDQPFVRPPWLGAEVTGDARFVNANLAVRPFTSW
;
A
#
# COMPACT_ATOMS: atom_id res chain seq x y z
N ALA A 1 14.83 1.21 8.66
CA ALA A 1 14.91 2.61 8.22
C ALA A 1 14.44 2.66 6.79
N GLU A 2 13.48 3.53 6.51
CA GLU A 2 12.98 3.78 5.16
C GLU A 2 13.74 4.98 4.57
N PHE A 3 13.95 4.96 3.25
CA PHE A 3 14.64 6.02 2.52
C PHE A 3 13.79 6.43 1.33
N GLU A 4 13.33 7.68 1.33
CA GLU A 4 12.56 8.26 0.23
C GLU A 4 13.26 9.52 -0.28
N TYR A 5 13.43 9.61 -1.61
CA TYR A 5 14.00 10.77 -2.28
C TYR A 5 13.52 10.84 -3.72
N ALA A 6 13.38 12.05 -4.25
CA ALA A 6 13.01 12.26 -5.63
C ALA A 6 14.12 11.77 -6.58
N VAL A 7 13.72 11.05 -7.63
CA VAL A 7 14.60 10.63 -8.73
C VAL A 7 14.07 11.16 -10.07
N PRO A 8 14.95 11.42 -11.06
CA PRO A 8 14.51 11.72 -12.41
C PRO A 8 13.61 10.63 -12.99
N VAL A 9 12.60 11.03 -13.77
CA VAL A 9 11.65 10.08 -14.39
C VAL A 9 12.35 9.06 -15.29
N ALA A 10 13.43 9.46 -15.97
CA ALA A 10 14.22 8.55 -16.80
C ALA A 10 14.87 7.43 -15.95
N ASP A 11 15.44 7.79 -14.80
CA ASP A 11 16.08 6.85 -13.88
C ASP A 11 15.04 5.91 -13.27
N ALA A 12 13.88 6.44 -12.84
CA ALA A 12 12.78 5.62 -12.34
C ALA A 12 12.31 4.57 -13.37
N ARG A 13 12.19 4.96 -14.65
CA ARG A 13 11.83 4.02 -15.73
C ARG A 13 12.90 2.96 -15.96
N ALA A 14 14.18 3.32 -15.90
CA ALA A 14 15.28 2.38 -16.02
C ALA A 14 15.32 1.38 -14.86
N LEU A 15 15.08 1.85 -13.63
CA LEU A 15 14.99 1.01 -12.43
C LEU A 15 13.79 0.05 -12.51
N LEU A 16 12.61 0.53 -12.93
CA LEU A 16 11.43 -0.32 -13.13
C LEU A 16 11.66 -1.42 -14.17
N ALA A 17 12.44 -1.14 -15.22
CA ALA A 17 12.71 -2.11 -16.29
C ALA A 17 13.61 -3.29 -15.84
N ILE A 18 14.31 -3.16 -14.72
CA ILE A 18 15.17 -4.22 -14.16
C ILE A 18 14.56 -4.90 -12.92
N CYS A 19 13.33 -4.54 -12.54
CA CYS A 19 12.60 -5.20 -11.45
C CYS A 19 12.20 -6.62 -11.87
N ASP A 20 12.56 -7.61 -11.07
CA ASP A 20 12.07 -8.99 -11.22
C ASP A 20 10.73 -9.18 -10.49
N GLY A 21 9.79 -9.86 -11.17
CA GLY A 21 8.48 -10.18 -10.62
C GLY A 21 7.35 -9.28 -11.14
N PRO A 22 6.09 -9.60 -10.78
CA PRO A 22 4.95 -8.75 -11.13
C PRO A 22 5.06 -7.39 -10.45
N VAL A 23 4.82 -6.34 -11.23
CA VAL A 23 4.76 -4.98 -10.71
C VAL A 23 3.53 -4.84 -9.82
N VAL A 24 3.71 -4.26 -8.64
CA VAL A 24 2.60 -3.83 -7.79
C VAL A 24 2.10 -2.49 -8.33
N GLU A 25 0.96 -2.53 -8.99
CA GLU A 25 0.28 -1.36 -9.52
C GLU A 25 -0.94 -1.06 -8.66
N LYS A 26 -1.16 0.21 -8.31
CA LYS A 26 -2.28 0.63 -7.47
C LYS A 26 -2.66 2.09 -7.73
N VAL A 27 -3.92 2.43 -7.44
CA VAL A 27 -4.37 3.82 -7.33
C VAL A 27 -4.55 4.13 -5.85
N ARG A 28 -3.76 5.09 -5.35
CA ARG A 28 -3.85 5.57 -3.97
C ARG A 28 -4.78 6.77 -3.88
N SER A 29 -5.80 6.66 -3.04
CA SER A 29 -6.71 7.75 -2.68
C SER A 29 -6.45 8.19 -1.25
N LEU A 30 -6.32 9.50 -1.03
CA LEU A 30 -6.21 10.06 0.32
C LEU A 30 -7.61 10.41 0.83
N CYS A 31 -7.99 9.78 1.95
CA CYS A 31 -9.31 9.88 2.55
C CYS A 31 -9.20 10.51 3.95
N PRO A 32 -9.37 11.83 4.08
CA PRO A 32 -9.43 12.49 5.39
C PRO A 32 -10.64 12.00 6.20
N TYR A 33 -10.42 11.65 7.46
CA TYR A 33 -11.46 11.22 8.38
C TYR A 33 -11.06 11.54 9.83
N GLU A 34 -11.90 12.30 10.55
CA GLU A 34 -11.72 12.60 11.98
C GLU A 34 -10.31 13.07 12.35
N GLY A 35 -9.73 13.97 11.54
CA GLY A 35 -8.41 14.55 11.79
C GLY A 35 -7.22 13.69 11.34
N MET A 36 -7.47 12.48 10.83
CA MET A 36 -6.45 11.60 10.26
C MET A 36 -6.62 11.49 8.74
N THR A 37 -5.56 11.09 8.04
CA THR A 37 -5.64 10.77 6.61
C THR A 37 -5.42 9.29 6.42
N TRP A 38 -6.39 8.63 5.81
CA TRP A 38 -6.27 7.23 5.40
C TRP A 38 -5.79 7.16 3.95
N GLU A 39 -4.78 6.34 3.71
CA GLU A 39 -4.35 5.98 2.37
C GLU A 39 -5.12 4.74 1.92
N VAL A 40 -6.03 4.90 0.97
CA VAL A 40 -6.83 3.81 0.42
C VAL A 40 -6.26 3.40 -0.93
N ASP A 41 -5.64 2.23 -0.97
CA ASP A 41 -5.00 1.64 -2.13
C ASP A 41 -5.95 0.65 -2.82
N GLU A 42 -6.38 0.98 -4.04
CA GLU A 42 -7.01 0.04 -4.95
C GLU A 42 -5.95 -0.60 -5.84
N PHE A 43 -5.68 -1.88 -5.63
CA PHE A 43 -4.66 -2.61 -6.37
C PHE A 43 -5.17 -3.02 -7.75
N LEU A 44 -4.25 -3.00 -8.72
CA LEU A 44 -4.47 -3.30 -10.13
C LEU A 44 -3.68 -4.55 -10.54
N GLY A 45 -3.84 -4.95 -11.81
CA GLY A 45 -3.06 -6.03 -12.41
C GLY A 45 -3.21 -7.36 -11.66
N ALA A 46 -2.08 -7.98 -11.29
CA ALA A 46 -2.07 -9.26 -10.57
C ALA A 46 -2.61 -9.19 -9.13
N ASN A 47 -2.83 -7.97 -8.62
CA ASN A 47 -3.43 -7.74 -7.30
C ASN A 47 -4.87 -7.17 -7.40
N ALA A 48 -5.47 -7.19 -8.60
CA ALA A 48 -6.80 -6.64 -8.83
C ALA A 48 -7.87 -7.25 -7.92
N GLY A 49 -8.75 -6.39 -7.40
CA GLY A 49 -9.81 -6.75 -6.45
C GLY A 49 -9.40 -6.64 -4.98
N LEU A 50 -8.13 -6.39 -4.68
CA LEU A 50 -7.66 -6.04 -3.35
C LEU A 50 -7.79 -4.53 -3.13
N VAL A 51 -8.41 -4.15 -2.02
CA VAL A 51 -8.42 -2.77 -1.52
C VAL A 51 -7.86 -2.78 -0.10
N LEU A 52 -6.83 -1.99 0.15
CA LEU A 52 -6.25 -1.81 1.49
C LEU A 52 -6.38 -0.36 1.94
N ALA A 53 -6.57 -0.17 3.23
CA ALA A 53 -6.57 1.13 3.85
C ALA A 53 -5.48 1.15 4.93
N GLU A 54 -4.57 2.09 4.80
CA GLU A 54 -3.45 2.31 5.71
C GLU A 54 -3.60 3.69 6.38
N ILE A 55 -3.10 3.79 7.60
CA ILE A 55 -3.05 5.03 8.37
C ILE A 55 -1.66 5.11 8.99
N GLU A 56 -1.00 6.25 8.80
CA GLU A 56 0.26 6.52 9.49
C GLU A 56 -0.04 7.13 10.86
N LEU A 57 0.65 6.61 11.87
CA LEU A 57 0.59 7.10 13.25
C LEU A 57 1.99 7.57 13.66
N ASP A 58 2.06 8.68 14.39
CA ASP A 58 3.29 9.20 15.00
C ASP A 58 3.81 8.26 16.11
N ALA A 59 2.91 7.50 16.74
CA ALA A 59 3.20 6.51 17.77
C ALA A 59 2.21 5.34 17.69
N GLU A 60 2.66 4.14 18.10
CA GLU A 60 1.84 2.92 18.07
C GLU A 60 0.56 3.03 18.91
N ASP A 61 0.59 3.81 19.99
CA ASP A 61 -0.53 4.03 20.91
C ASP A 61 -1.38 5.27 20.57
N GLN A 62 -1.10 5.95 19.44
CA GLN A 62 -1.86 7.10 19.01
C GLN A 62 -3.33 6.72 18.79
N PRO A 63 -4.28 7.38 19.49
CA PRO A 63 -5.69 7.10 19.28
C PRO A 63 -6.15 7.66 17.93
N PHE A 64 -6.99 6.89 17.23
CA PHE A 64 -7.67 7.34 16.02
C PHE A 64 -9.10 6.80 15.99
N VAL A 65 -9.98 7.49 15.27
CA VAL A 65 -11.36 7.03 15.08
C VAL A 65 -11.39 6.10 13.88
N ARG A 66 -11.89 4.87 14.07
CA ARG A 66 -12.05 3.88 13.01
C ARG A 66 -13.19 4.28 12.06
N PRO A 67 -12.94 4.57 10.77
CA PRO A 67 -14.01 4.78 9.81
C PRO A 67 -14.93 3.56 9.66
N PRO A 68 -16.25 3.76 9.46
CA PRO A 68 -17.23 2.67 9.35
C PRO A 68 -17.09 1.83 8.08
N TRP A 69 -16.38 2.34 7.06
CA TRP A 69 -16.14 1.63 5.80
C TRP A 69 -14.95 0.66 5.86
N LEU A 70 -14.18 0.64 6.96
CA LEU A 70 -13.08 -0.29 7.11
C LEU A 70 -13.55 -1.74 7.23
N GLY A 71 -12.86 -2.62 6.52
CA GLY A 71 -13.05 -4.05 6.59
C GLY A 71 -12.27 -4.70 7.75
N ALA A 72 -11.75 -5.90 7.49
CA ALA A 72 -10.92 -6.65 8.42
C ALA A 72 -9.58 -5.93 8.67
N GLU A 73 -9.09 -6.01 9.90
CA GLU A 73 -7.77 -5.49 10.26
C GLU A 73 -6.69 -6.51 9.88
N VAL A 74 -5.68 -6.03 9.14
CA VAL A 74 -4.63 -6.89 8.54
C VAL A 74 -3.21 -6.41 8.84
N THR A 75 -3.04 -5.46 9.77
CA THR A 75 -1.74 -4.84 10.10
C THR A 75 -0.63 -5.85 10.43
N GLY A 76 -0.98 -6.94 11.13
CA GLY A 76 -0.04 -8.02 11.49
C GLY A 76 0.09 -9.14 10.45
N ASP A 77 -0.67 -9.09 9.35
CA ASP A 77 -0.67 -10.13 8.34
C ASP A 77 0.32 -9.82 7.23
N ALA A 78 1.47 -10.51 7.29
CA ALA A 78 2.54 -10.35 6.33
C ALA A 78 2.10 -10.56 4.87
N ARG A 79 0.99 -11.27 4.59
CA ARG A 79 0.53 -11.47 3.19
C ARG A 79 0.20 -10.15 2.49
N PHE A 80 -0.26 -9.15 3.25
CA PHE A 80 -0.75 -7.88 2.70
C PHE A 80 0.34 -6.82 2.51
N VAL A 81 1.59 -7.08 2.89
CA VAL A 81 2.68 -6.13 2.64
C VAL A 81 3.08 -6.14 1.15
N ASN A 82 3.41 -4.97 0.60
CA ASN A 82 3.73 -4.82 -0.83
C ASN A 82 4.83 -5.77 -1.32
N ALA A 83 5.85 -6.02 -0.49
CA ALA A 83 6.93 -6.95 -0.82
C ALA A 83 6.41 -8.39 -1.05
N ASN A 84 5.44 -8.85 -0.25
CA ASN A 84 4.86 -10.18 -0.43
C ASN A 84 3.82 -10.20 -1.55
N LEU A 85 3.07 -9.12 -1.77
CA LEU A 85 2.18 -8.97 -2.93
C LEU A 85 2.94 -8.98 -4.26
N ALA A 86 4.19 -8.51 -4.28
CA ALA A 86 5.07 -8.60 -5.44
C ALA A 86 5.58 -10.03 -5.70
N VAL A 87 5.65 -10.89 -4.68
CA VAL A 87 6.11 -12.29 -4.82
C VAL A 87 4.94 -13.24 -5.09
N ARG A 88 3.87 -13.11 -4.32
CA ARG A 88 2.65 -13.92 -4.43
C ARG A 88 1.44 -12.98 -4.51
N PRO A 89 1.00 -12.61 -5.73
CA PRO A 89 -0.09 -11.67 -5.92
C PRO A 89 -1.42 -12.17 -5.36
N PHE A 90 -2.30 -11.25 -4.98
CA PHE A 90 -3.61 -11.52 -4.37
C PHE A 90 -4.45 -12.54 -5.15
N THR A 91 -4.41 -12.48 -6.48
CA THR A 91 -5.17 -13.43 -7.33
C THR A 91 -4.64 -14.87 -7.28
N SER A 92 -3.52 -15.12 -6.58
CA SER A 92 -2.85 -16.42 -6.44
C SER A 92 -2.79 -16.94 -5.00
N TRP A 93 -3.57 -16.32 -4.10
CA TRP A 93 -3.62 -16.66 -2.68
C TRP A 93 -4.37 -17.96 -2.38
#